data_AF-A0A1V5KSL9-F1
#
_entry.id   AF-A0A1V5KSL9-F1
#
_cell.length_a   1.000
_cell.length_b   1.000
_cell.length_c   1.000
_cell.angle_alpha   90.00
_cell.angle_beta   90.00
_cell.angle_gamma   90.00
#
_symmetry.space_group_name_H-M   'P 1'
#
loop_
_entity.id
_entity.type
_entity.pdbx_description
1 polymer ?
#
loop_
_entity_poly.entity_id
_entity_poly.type
_entity_poly.pdbx_seq_one_letter_code
_entity_poly.pdbx_strand_id
1 'polypeptide(L)'
;MLKDKNVLVFTIIAFVVATELMFYYVLTAPFLVSDKIGVSSNSISAVMVIAQAAEILVLAFLLPWALPKYGIRTVLTIGILAWPIRYIIFAIGSPAWLVIASLALHGFCFVFFFAAAFIYFDTIAPSDIRNSAQSFITLVTYGLGNYVGSLFAGWIKSMFTTPEGITNWTNVFLVPCALTILCAVAFLAFFKTNTVKAKS
;
A
#
# COMPACT_ATOMS: atom_id res chain seq x y z
N MET A 1 16.96 11.81 -14.44
CA MET A 1 16.22 10.72 -13.78
C MET A 1 14.79 10.59 -14.30
N LEU A 2 13.90 11.59 -14.16
CA LEU A 2 12.49 11.49 -14.62
C LEU A 2 12.28 11.40 -16.15
N LYS A 3 13.30 11.71 -16.97
CA LYS A 3 13.27 11.46 -18.43
C LYS A 3 13.33 9.97 -18.77
N ASP A 4 13.75 9.12 -17.82
CA ASP A 4 13.67 7.67 -17.97
C ASP A 4 12.22 7.22 -17.78
N LYS A 5 11.69 6.55 -18.81
CA LYS A 5 10.30 6.08 -18.84
C LYS A 5 9.98 5.14 -17.68
N ASN A 6 10.92 4.29 -17.26
CA ASN A 6 10.70 3.36 -16.14
C ASN A 6 10.55 4.11 -14.81
N VAL A 7 11.36 5.16 -14.60
CA VAL A 7 11.30 5.99 -13.40
C VAL A 7 9.99 6.76 -13.35
N LEU A 8 9.58 7.38 -14.46
CA LEU A 8 8.31 8.11 -14.53
C LEU A 8 7.11 7.19 -14.27
N VAL A 9 7.06 6.03 -14.93
CA VAL A 9 6.01 5.02 -14.72
C VAL A 9 5.98 4.59 -13.25
N PHE A 10 7.14 4.28 -12.67
CA PHE A 10 7.22 3.89 -11.27
C PHE A 10 6.76 5.00 -10.33
N THR A 11 7.16 6.26 -10.56
CA THR A 11 6.74 7.41 -9.74
C THR A 11 5.22 7.59 -9.78
N ILE A 12 4.59 7.47 -10.95
CA ILE A 12 3.14 7.55 -11.09
C ILE A 12 2.47 6.42 -10.32
N ILE A 13 2.94 5.19 -10.48
CA ILE A 13 2.41 4.04 -9.73
C ILE A 13 2.58 4.26 -8.22
N ALA A 14 3.74 4.72 -7.76
CA ALA A 14 3.99 5.00 -6.35
C ALA A 14 3.09 6.10 -5.78
N PHE A 15 2.77 7.12 -6.57
CA PHE A 15 1.82 8.16 -6.18
C PHE A 15 0.39 7.60 -6.01
N VAL A 16 -0.07 6.81 -6.99
CA VAL A 16 -1.40 6.17 -6.90
C VAL A 16 -1.45 5.21 -5.73
N VAL A 17 -0.37 4.44 -5.53
CA VAL A 17 -0.22 3.51 -4.40
C VAL A 17 -0.32 4.22 -3.05
N ALA A 18 0.41 5.31 -2.88
CA ALA A 18 0.33 6.12 -1.67
C ALA A 18 -1.07 6.73 -1.45
N THR A 19 -1.77 7.08 -2.54
CA THR A 19 -3.14 7.58 -2.48
C THR A 19 -4.10 6.49 -1.97
N GLU A 20 -3.97 5.25 -2.44
CA GLU A 20 -4.83 4.16 -1.95
C GLU A 20 -4.51 3.74 -0.52
N LEU A 21 -3.25 3.91 -0.09
CA LEU A 21 -2.81 3.57 1.25
C LEU A 21 -3.61 4.31 2.33
N MET A 22 -4.10 5.51 1.99
CA MET A 22 -4.93 6.29 2.88
C MET A 22 -6.32 5.71 3.11
N PHE A 23 -6.86 4.87 2.21
CA PHE A 23 -8.07 4.10 2.54
C PHE A 23 -7.82 3.18 3.71
N TYR A 24 -6.63 2.59 3.79
CA TYR A 24 -6.27 1.76 4.92
C TYR A 24 -6.11 2.60 6.20
N TYR A 25 -5.29 3.65 6.17
CA TYR A 25 -5.01 4.41 7.40
C TYR A 25 -6.21 5.20 7.92
N VAL A 26 -7.05 5.73 7.04
CA VAL A 26 -8.21 6.56 7.43
C VAL A 26 -9.43 5.72 7.75
N LEU A 27 -9.68 4.63 7.01
CA LEU A 27 -10.98 3.95 7.03
C LEU A 27 -10.99 2.61 7.76
N THR A 28 -9.83 1.96 7.97
CA THR A 28 -9.80 0.61 8.57
C THR A 28 -10.32 0.61 10.00
N ALA A 29 -9.91 1.55 10.85
CA ALA A 29 -10.39 1.58 12.24
C ALA A 29 -11.91 1.81 12.34
N PRO A 30 -12.50 2.81 11.67
CA PRO A 30 -13.95 2.96 11.60
C PRO A 30 -14.69 1.75 11.01
N PHE A 31 -14.10 1.08 10.01
CA PHE A 31 -14.67 -0.13 9.41
C PHE A 31 -14.72 -1.30 10.40
N LEU A 32 -13.61 -1.56 11.11
CA LEU A 32 -13.53 -2.65 12.08
C LEU A 32 -14.51 -2.46 13.24
N VAL A 33 -14.73 -1.22 13.69
CA VAL A 33 -15.67 -0.91 14.77
C VAL A 33 -17.13 -0.93 14.31
N SER A 34 -17.38 -0.81 13.00
CA SER A 34 -18.75 -0.83 12.47
C SER A 34 -19.47 -2.16 12.73
N ASP A 35 -20.80 -2.13 12.72
CA ASP A 35 -21.66 -3.30 12.90
C ASP A 35 -21.38 -4.43 11.90
N LYS A 36 -20.72 -4.13 10.78
CA LYS A 36 -20.34 -5.12 9.78
C LYS A 36 -19.27 -6.09 10.30
N ILE A 37 -18.33 -5.61 11.11
CA ILE A 37 -17.23 -6.44 11.66
C ILE A 37 -17.40 -6.64 13.17
N GLY A 38 -17.81 -5.59 13.89
CA GLY A 38 -18.14 -5.66 15.31
C GLY A 38 -16.94 -5.72 16.26
N VAL A 39 -15.78 -5.19 15.87
CA VAL A 39 -14.64 -5.06 16.80
C VAL A 39 -14.97 -3.99 17.85
N SER A 40 -14.79 -4.32 19.13
CA SER A 40 -14.97 -3.34 20.20
C SER A 40 -14.01 -2.15 20.05
N SER A 41 -14.49 -0.94 20.28
CA SER A 41 -13.66 0.27 20.33
C SER A 41 -12.51 0.19 21.35
N ASN A 42 -12.64 -0.65 22.38
CA ASN A 42 -11.58 -0.85 23.37
C ASN A 42 -10.45 -1.76 22.86
N SER A 43 -10.72 -2.65 21.91
CA SER A 43 -9.73 -3.58 21.35
C SER A 43 -9.19 -3.13 19.99
N ILE A 44 -9.72 -2.07 19.40
CA ILE A 44 -9.32 -1.61 18.06
C ILE A 44 -7.81 -1.37 17.95
N SER A 45 -7.21 -0.74 18.95
CA SER A 45 -5.76 -0.49 18.98
C SER A 45 -4.96 -1.80 18.97
N ALA A 46 -5.41 -2.80 19.74
CA ALA A 46 -4.76 -4.12 19.77
C ALA A 46 -4.91 -4.86 18.43
N VAL A 47 -6.06 -4.73 17.76
CA VAL A 47 -6.28 -5.29 16.43
C VAL A 47 -5.38 -4.63 15.38
N MET A 48 -5.25 -3.30 15.42
CA MET A 48 -4.39 -2.56 14.49
C MET A 48 -2.89 -2.87 14.66
N VAL A 49 -2.46 -3.30 15.86
CA VAL A 49 -1.08 -3.77 16.11
C VAL A 49 -0.70 -4.98 15.25
N ILE A 50 -1.66 -5.80 14.81
CA ILE A 50 -1.39 -6.93 13.89
C ILE A 50 -0.66 -6.45 12.63
N ALA A 51 -1.10 -5.32 12.07
CA ALA A 51 -0.48 -4.75 10.90
C ALA A 51 0.93 -4.22 11.18
N GLN A 52 1.12 -3.53 12.31
CA GLN A 52 2.42 -3.01 12.73
C GLN A 52 3.43 -4.13 13.02
N ALA A 53 2.99 -5.20 13.68
CA ALA A 53 3.81 -6.39 13.91
C ALA A 53 4.19 -7.06 12.58
N ALA A 54 3.24 -7.18 11.64
CA ALA A 54 3.53 -7.71 10.32
C ALA A 54 4.52 -6.83 9.54
N GLU A 55 4.42 -5.50 9.61
CA GLU A 55 5.41 -4.59 9.02
C GLU A 55 6.82 -4.86 9.58
N ILE A 56 6.97 -4.94 10.91
CA ILE A 56 8.26 -5.22 11.54
C ILE A 56 8.81 -6.58 11.09
N LEU A 57 7.98 -7.62 11.06
CA LEU A 57 8.40 -8.96 10.62
C LEU A 57 8.83 -8.98 9.16
N VAL A 58 8.06 -8.30 8.29
CA VAL A 58 8.37 -8.23 6.86
C VAL A 58 9.64 -7.42 6.63
N LEU A 59 9.85 -6.32 7.35
CA LEU A 59 11.03 -5.47 7.24
C LEU A 59 12.29 -6.15 7.79
N ALA A 60 12.21 -6.77 8.97
CA ALA A 60 13.37 -7.33 9.65
C ALA A 60 13.82 -8.67 9.05
N PHE A 61 12.90 -9.48 8.53
CA PHE A 61 13.21 -10.84 8.11
C PHE A 61 12.93 -11.09 6.63
N LEU A 62 11.73 -10.77 6.14
CA LEU A 62 11.34 -11.17 4.78
C LEU A 62 12.01 -10.30 3.70
N LEU A 63 12.13 -8.99 3.90
CA LEU A 63 12.73 -8.09 2.92
C LEU A 63 14.23 -8.39 2.70
N PRO A 64 15.07 -8.51 3.75
CA PRO A 64 16.49 -8.84 3.60
C PRO A 64 16.73 -10.20 2.95
N TRP A 65 15.79 -11.15 3.13
CA TRP A 65 15.85 -12.46 2.49
C TRP A 65 15.35 -12.44 1.04
N ALA A 66 14.21 -11.81 0.77
CA ALA A 66 13.53 -11.85 -0.51
C ALA A 66 14.22 -10.96 -1.56
N LEU A 67 14.73 -9.79 -1.16
CA LEU A 67 15.32 -8.82 -2.07
C LEU A 67 16.57 -9.34 -2.80
N PRO A 68 17.61 -9.89 -2.14
CA PRO A 68 18.77 -10.44 -2.85
C PRO A 68 18.44 -11.71 -3.64
N LYS A 69 17.46 -12.51 -3.16
CA LYS A 69 17.11 -13.79 -3.78
C LYS A 69 16.25 -13.64 -5.04
N TYR A 70 15.23 -12.78 -5.00
CA TYR A 70 14.23 -12.66 -6.06
C TYR A 70 14.29 -11.33 -6.83
N GLY A 71 15.09 -10.37 -6.33
CA GLY A 71 15.25 -9.06 -6.94
C GLY A 71 14.08 -8.11 -6.70
N ILE A 72 14.32 -6.85 -7.02
CA ILE A 72 13.42 -5.73 -6.71
C ILE A 72 12.05 -5.85 -7.39
N ARG A 73 12.01 -6.32 -8.65
CA ARG A 73 10.77 -6.47 -9.42
C ARG A 73 9.80 -7.45 -8.74
N THR A 74 10.33 -8.58 -8.28
CA THR A 74 9.52 -9.63 -7.65
C THR A 74 9.01 -9.17 -6.29
N VAL A 75 9.87 -8.54 -5.48
CA VAL A 75 9.48 -7.96 -4.18
C VAL A 75 8.37 -6.92 -4.36
N LEU A 76 8.55 -5.96 -5.28
CA LEU A 76 7.52 -4.97 -5.61
C LEU A 76 6.21 -5.62 -6.07
N THR A 77 6.29 -6.65 -6.92
CA THR A 77 5.10 -7.37 -7.41
C THR A 77 4.31 -7.99 -6.27
N ILE A 78 4.98 -8.66 -5.31
CA ILE A 78 4.33 -9.26 -4.15
C ILE A 78 3.65 -8.20 -3.30
N GLY A 79 4.32 -7.07 -3.05
CA GLY A 79 3.73 -5.95 -2.32
C GLY A 79 2.47 -5.42 -3.00
N ILE A 80 2.52 -5.21 -4.32
CA ILE A 80 1.40 -4.67 -5.08
C ILE A 80 0.20 -5.64 -5.11
N LEU A 81 0.44 -6.94 -5.20
CA LEU A 81 -0.62 -7.96 -5.22
C LEU A 81 -1.25 -8.20 -3.84
N ALA A 82 -0.58 -7.84 -2.75
CA ALA A 82 -1.14 -7.99 -1.40
C ALA A 82 -2.31 -7.01 -1.14
N TRP A 83 -2.28 -5.81 -1.75
CA TRP A 83 -3.36 -4.82 -1.62
C TRP A 83 -4.73 -5.30 -2.11
N PRO A 84 -4.89 -5.76 -3.38
CA PRO A 84 -6.19 -6.18 -3.88
C PRO A 84 -6.72 -7.37 -3.10
N ILE A 85 -5.87 -8.31 -2.67
CA ILE A 85 -6.29 -9.43 -1.81
C ILE A 85 -6.91 -8.91 -0.51
N ARG A 86 -6.25 -7.97 0.17
CA ARG A 86 -6.77 -7.35 1.39
C ARG A 86 -8.09 -6.61 1.14
N TYR A 87 -8.18 -5.82 0.08
CA TYR A 87 -9.39 -5.05 -0.21
C TYR A 87 -10.57 -5.92 -0.67
N ILE A 88 -10.32 -7.05 -1.34
CA ILE A 88 -11.34 -8.06 -1.61
C ILE A 88 -11.89 -8.63 -0.29
N ILE A 89 -11.00 -8.99 0.64
CA ILE A 89 -11.42 -9.47 1.97
C ILE A 89 -12.22 -8.41 2.72
N PHE A 90 -11.81 -7.14 2.68
CA PHE A 90 -12.55 -6.03 3.30
C PHE A 90 -13.92 -5.81 2.66
N ALA A 91 -14.00 -5.88 1.32
CA ALA A 91 -15.25 -5.71 0.59
C ALA A 91 -16.26 -6.82 0.92
N ILE A 92 -15.81 -8.08 1.01
CA ILE A 92 -16.62 -9.19 1.50
C ILE A 92 -17.04 -8.92 2.96
N GLY A 93 -16.06 -8.63 3.81
CA GLY A 93 -16.27 -8.22 5.20
C GLY A 93 -16.78 -9.33 6.11
N SER A 94 -16.66 -10.60 5.70
CA SER A 94 -16.97 -11.75 6.54
C SER A 94 -16.10 -12.96 6.15
N PRO A 95 -15.84 -13.89 7.09
CA PRO A 95 -16.05 -13.77 8.53
C PRO A 95 -15.12 -12.73 9.16
N ALA A 96 -15.49 -12.16 10.32
CA ALA A 96 -14.75 -11.06 10.95
C ALA A 96 -13.28 -11.41 11.25
N TRP A 97 -12.99 -12.65 11.66
CA TRP A 97 -11.61 -13.10 11.92
C TRP A 97 -10.74 -13.06 10.66
N LEU A 98 -11.30 -13.29 9.47
CA LEU A 98 -10.56 -13.24 8.21
C LEU A 98 -10.18 -11.80 7.85
N VAL A 99 -11.10 -10.86 8.11
CA VAL A 99 -10.84 -9.42 7.95
C VAL A 99 -9.71 -8.97 8.89
N ILE A 100 -9.77 -9.37 10.16
CA ILE A 100 -8.73 -9.08 11.15
C ILE A 100 -7.38 -9.71 10.75
N ALA A 101 -7.37 -10.98 10.33
CA ALA A 101 -6.15 -11.65 9.89
C ALA A 101 -5.54 -10.98 8.65
N SER A 102 -6.38 -10.46 7.74
CA SER A 102 -5.92 -9.77 6.53
C SER A 102 -5.17 -8.46 6.81
N LEU A 103 -5.23 -7.91 8.03
CA LEU A 103 -4.39 -6.78 8.44
C LEU A 103 -2.90 -7.11 8.36
N ALA A 104 -2.52 -8.38 8.54
CA ALA A 104 -1.14 -8.83 8.38
C ALA A 104 -0.61 -8.66 6.94
N LEU A 105 -1.50 -8.62 5.93
CA LEU A 105 -1.11 -8.33 4.55
C LEU A 105 -0.54 -6.91 4.40
N HIS A 106 -0.85 -5.99 5.33
CA HIS A 106 -0.32 -4.64 5.31
C HIS A 106 1.20 -4.60 5.36
N GLY A 107 1.84 -5.51 6.12
CA GLY A 107 3.29 -5.59 6.19
C GLY A 107 3.92 -5.80 4.81
N PHE A 108 3.35 -6.71 4.01
CA PHE A 108 3.78 -6.94 2.62
C PHE A 108 3.51 -5.73 1.74
N CYS A 109 2.28 -5.21 1.79
CA CYS A 109 1.88 -4.03 1.02
C CYS A 109 2.85 -2.87 1.22
N PHE A 110 3.08 -2.52 2.49
CA PHE A 110 3.85 -1.36 2.88
C PHE A 110 5.34 -1.58 2.67
N VAL A 111 5.92 -2.59 3.32
CA VAL A 111 7.37 -2.77 3.34
C VAL A 111 7.91 -3.16 1.96
N PHE A 112 7.32 -4.16 1.29
CA PHE A 112 7.85 -4.60 0.01
C PHE A 112 7.69 -3.55 -1.09
N PHE A 113 6.69 -2.67 -0.99
CA PHE A 113 6.56 -1.58 -1.96
C PHE A 113 7.47 -0.39 -1.61
N PHE A 114 7.29 0.21 -0.44
CA PHE A 114 7.96 1.47 -0.11
C PHE A 114 9.46 1.31 0.15
N ALA A 115 9.88 0.24 0.84
CA ALA A 115 11.31 0.01 1.03
C ALA A 115 12.00 -0.31 -0.31
N ALA A 116 11.38 -1.13 -1.15
CA ALA A 116 11.90 -1.39 -2.48
C ALA A 116 11.89 -0.14 -3.38
N ALA A 117 10.89 0.74 -3.26
CA ALA A 117 10.87 2.03 -3.96
C ALA A 117 12.08 2.90 -3.57
N PHE A 118 12.37 3.01 -2.28
CA PHE A 118 13.54 3.77 -1.82
C PHE A 118 14.85 3.18 -2.32
N ILE A 119 15.00 1.85 -2.24
CA ILE A 119 16.17 1.15 -2.76
C ILE A 119 16.29 1.35 -4.29
N TYR A 120 15.18 1.31 -5.02
CA TYR A 120 15.18 1.57 -6.46
C TYR A 120 15.72 2.97 -6.77
N PHE A 121 15.17 4.01 -6.12
CA PHE A 121 15.62 5.39 -6.33
C PHE A 121 17.07 5.62 -5.92
N ASP A 122 17.53 4.99 -4.84
CA ASP A 122 18.92 5.07 -4.40
C ASP A 122 19.88 4.41 -5.41
N THR A 123 19.49 3.27 -5.98
CA THR A 123 20.33 2.51 -6.91
C THR A 123 20.47 3.16 -8.29
N ILE A 124 19.42 3.82 -8.79
CA ILE A 124 19.44 4.46 -10.12
C ILE A 124 20.02 5.89 -10.09
N ALA A 125 20.04 6.53 -8.92
CA ALA A 125 20.48 7.91 -8.79
C ALA A 125 22.02 7.99 -8.72
N PRO A 126 22.63 8.90 -9.51
CA PRO A 126 24.01 9.32 -9.31
C PRO A 126 24.27 9.77 -7.87
N SER A 127 25.48 9.51 -7.35
CA SER A 127 25.81 9.70 -5.93
C SER A 127 25.62 11.13 -5.42
N ASP A 128 25.77 12.12 -6.29
CA ASP A 128 25.58 13.54 -6.03
C ASP A 128 24.11 13.95 -5.84
N ILE A 129 23.16 13.16 -6.36
CA ILE A 129 21.71 13.45 -6.27
C ILE A 129 20.88 12.37 -5.56
N ARG A 130 21.50 11.34 -4.94
CA ARG A 130 20.77 10.27 -4.23
C ARG A 130 19.82 10.80 -3.17
N ASN A 131 20.29 11.73 -2.33
CA ASN A 131 19.46 12.31 -1.28
C ASN A 131 18.27 13.08 -1.89
N SER A 132 18.48 13.82 -2.98
CA SER A 132 17.40 14.50 -3.70
C SER A 132 16.41 13.52 -4.33
N ALA A 133 16.88 12.39 -4.86
CA ALA A 133 16.05 11.33 -5.40
C ALA A 133 15.16 10.67 -4.33
N GLN A 134 15.73 10.38 -3.15
CA GLN A 134 14.97 9.87 -2.01
C GLN A 134 13.97 10.89 -1.48
N SER A 135 14.36 12.16 -1.31
CA SER A 135 13.44 13.23 -0.91
C SER A 135 12.31 13.42 -1.92
N PHE A 136 12.57 13.28 -3.21
CA PHE A 136 11.56 13.36 -4.25
C PHE A 136 10.51 12.25 -4.12
N ILE A 137 10.94 10.99 -4.04
CA ILE A 137 9.98 9.88 -3.92
C ILE A 137 9.23 9.91 -2.59
N THR A 138 9.86 10.39 -1.52
CA THR A 138 9.21 10.66 -0.22
C THR A 138 8.15 11.75 -0.35
N LEU A 139 8.45 12.87 -1.01
CA LEU A 139 7.47 13.94 -1.24
C LEU A 139 6.27 13.44 -2.06
N VAL A 140 6.53 12.67 -3.12
CA VAL A 140 5.48 12.11 -3.98
C VAL A 140 4.57 11.16 -3.19
N THR A 141 5.15 10.27 -2.38
CA THR A 141 4.39 9.25 -1.67
C THR A 141 3.82 9.77 -0.34
N TYR A 142 4.69 10.12 0.59
CA TYR A 142 4.31 10.53 1.96
C TYR A 142 3.81 11.97 2.07
N GLY A 143 4.10 12.83 1.09
CA GLY A 143 3.56 14.19 1.01
C GLY A 143 2.27 14.24 0.20
N LEU A 144 2.42 14.36 -1.12
CA LEU A 144 1.30 14.58 -2.04
C LEU A 144 0.34 13.39 -2.09
N GLY A 145 0.86 12.16 -2.18
CA GLY A 145 0.05 10.94 -2.23
C GLY A 145 -0.82 10.80 -0.98
N ASN A 146 -0.23 10.95 0.20
CA ASN A 146 -0.95 10.91 1.46
C ASN A 146 -1.99 12.02 1.61
N TYR A 147 -1.66 13.25 1.21
CA TYR A 147 -2.59 14.37 1.26
C TYR A 147 -3.81 14.14 0.37
N VAL A 148 -3.58 13.85 -0.92
CA VAL A 148 -4.64 13.56 -1.89
C VAL A 148 -5.42 12.32 -1.49
N GLY A 149 -4.74 11.26 -1.05
CA GLY A 149 -5.34 10.02 -0.60
C GLY A 149 -6.25 10.19 0.60
N SER A 150 -5.88 11.02 1.57
CA SER A 150 -6.70 11.27 2.76
C SER A 150 -8.01 11.94 2.39
N LEU A 151 -7.95 12.96 1.54
CA LEU A 151 -9.14 13.65 1.01
C LEU A 151 -10.00 12.71 0.18
N PHE A 152 -9.38 11.93 -0.69
CA PHE A 152 -10.06 10.98 -1.57
C PHE A 152 -10.75 9.87 -0.78
N ALA A 153 -10.08 9.26 0.21
CA ALA A 153 -10.66 8.23 1.07
C ALA A 153 -11.87 8.77 1.87
N GLY A 154 -11.75 9.97 2.43
CA GLY A 154 -12.85 10.64 3.13
C GLY A 154 -14.04 10.93 2.20
N TRP A 155 -13.75 11.44 1.00
CA TRP A 155 -14.77 11.72 -0.02
C TRP A 155 -15.49 10.44 -0.47
N ILE A 156 -14.75 9.37 -0.80
CA ILE A 156 -15.34 8.07 -1.14
C ILE A 156 -16.23 7.55 -0.01
N LYS A 157 -15.75 7.59 1.25
CA LYS A 157 -16.58 7.19 2.40
C LYS A 157 -17.89 7.97 2.43
N SER A 158 -17.82 9.30 2.31
CA SER A 158 -18.99 10.17 2.38
C SER A 158 -20.05 9.86 1.30
N MET A 159 -19.63 9.52 0.08
CA MET A 159 -20.56 9.13 -1.00
C MET A 159 -21.32 7.82 -0.72
N PHE A 160 -20.73 6.92 0.08
CA PHE A 160 -21.33 5.64 0.44
C PHE A 160 -21.89 5.63 1.88
N THR A 161 -21.95 6.78 2.53
CA THR A 161 -22.61 6.95 3.83
C THR A 161 -23.97 7.60 3.61
N THR A 162 -25.03 7.00 4.13
CA THR A 162 -26.38 7.57 4.07
C THR A 162 -26.53 8.79 5.00
N PRO A 163 -27.55 9.64 4.83
CA PRO A 163 -27.80 10.77 5.76
C PRO A 163 -27.96 10.35 7.22
N GLU A 164 -28.38 9.11 7.48
CA GLU A 164 -28.52 8.50 8.81
C GLU A 164 -27.19 8.00 9.39
N GLY A 165 -26.07 8.16 8.67
CA GLY A 165 -24.72 7.78 9.11
C GLY A 165 -24.35 6.33 8.80
N ILE A 166 -25.20 5.55 8.13
CA ILE A 166 -24.94 4.15 7.80
C ILE A 166 -23.99 4.09 6.59
N THR A 167 -22.83 3.46 6.76
CA THR A 167 -21.81 3.37 5.69
C THR A 167 -21.84 2.02 4.99
N ASN A 168 -21.95 2.03 3.65
CA ASN A 168 -21.80 0.82 2.85
C ASN A 168 -20.31 0.51 2.61
N TRP A 169 -19.71 -0.20 3.57
CA TRP A 169 -18.30 -0.56 3.56
C TRP A 169 -17.87 -1.42 2.37
N THR A 170 -18.75 -2.27 1.85
CA THR A 170 -18.43 -3.08 0.66
C THR A 170 -18.12 -2.18 -0.52
N ASN A 171 -18.99 -1.21 -0.80
CA ASN A 171 -18.79 -0.30 -1.92
C ASN A 171 -17.59 0.63 -1.68
N VAL A 172 -17.38 1.08 -0.44
CA VAL A 172 -16.19 1.87 -0.07
C VAL A 172 -14.90 1.14 -0.43
N PHE A 173 -14.77 -0.15 -0.09
CA PHE A 173 -13.53 -0.91 -0.33
C PHE A 173 -13.42 -1.51 -1.73
N LEU A 174 -14.52 -1.60 -2.50
CA LEU A 174 -14.45 -1.93 -3.92
C LEU A 174 -13.70 -0.87 -4.74
N VAL A 175 -13.75 0.41 -4.33
CA VAL A 175 -13.02 1.50 -4.99
C VAL A 175 -11.49 1.30 -4.92
N PRO A 176 -10.84 1.21 -3.75
CA PRO A 176 -9.41 0.94 -3.68
C PRO A 176 -9.05 -0.47 -4.16
N CYS A 177 -9.98 -1.44 -4.10
CA CYS A 177 -9.78 -2.75 -4.73
C CYS A 177 -9.59 -2.62 -6.25
N ALA A 178 -10.49 -1.92 -6.95
CA ALA A 178 -10.38 -1.71 -8.38
C ALA A 178 -9.11 -0.91 -8.73
N LEU A 179 -8.81 0.14 -7.97
CA LEU A 179 -7.61 0.95 -8.15
C LEU A 179 -6.33 0.11 -8.03
N THR A 180 -6.23 -0.73 -7.01
CA THR A 180 -5.03 -1.56 -6.76
C THR A 180 -4.89 -2.69 -7.79
N ILE A 181 -5.98 -3.26 -8.29
CA ILE A 181 -5.95 -4.20 -9.42
C ILE A 181 -5.41 -3.50 -10.68
N LEU A 182 -5.90 -2.30 -10.99
CA LEU A 182 -5.42 -1.52 -12.12
C LEU A 182 -3.93 -1.18 -11.97
N CYS A 183 -3.49 -0.78 -10.77
CA CYS A 183 -2.08 -0.56 -10.46
C CYS A 183 -1.24 -1.83 -10.64
N ALA A 184 -1.72 -2.98 -10.19
CA ALA A 184 -1.04 -4.27 -10.37
C ALA A 184 -0.86 -4.62 -11.84
N VAL A 185 -1.92 -4.48 -12.64
CA VAL A 185 -1.88 -4.72 -14.09
C VAL A 185 -0.92 -3.75 -14.78
N ALA A 186 -1.01 -2.46 -14.47
CA ALA A 186 -0.13 -1.44 -15.02
C ALA A 186 1.34 -1.70 -14.66
N PHE A 187 1.62 -2.04 -13.40
CA PHE A 187 2.97 -2.36 -12.95
C PHE A 187 3.53 -3.59 -13.69
N LEU A 188 2.78 -4.68 -13.77
CA LEU A 188 3.22 -5.89 -14.45
C LEU A 188 3.46 -5.69 -15.94
N ALA A 189 2.64 -4.86 -16.60
CA ALA A 189 2.73 -4.57 -18.03
C ALA A 189 3.88 -3.60 -18.38
N PHE A 190 4.04 -2.52 -17.62
CA PHE A 190 4.91 -1.41 -17.98
C PHE A 190 6.25 -1.39 -17.23
N PHE A 191 6.32 -1.92 -16.01
CA PHE A 191 7.54 -1.90 -15.22
C PHE A 191 8.45 -3.09 -15.57
N LYS A 192 9.52 -2.79 -16.32
CA LYS A 192 10.58 -3.74 -16.64
C LYS A 192 11.86 -3.32 -15.93
N THR A 193 12.33 -4.13 -14.99
CA THR A 193 13.66 -3.93 -14.39
C THR A 193 14.69 -4.70 -15.21
N ASN A 194 15.67 -4.01 -15.77
CA ASN A 194 16.93 -4.68 -16.07
C ASN A 194 17.51 -5.05 -14.70
N THR A 195 17.83 -6.33 -14.48
CA THR A 195 18.34 -6.87 -13.22
C THR A 195 19.47 -5.99 -12.67
N VAL A 196 19.14 -5.08 -11.76
CA VAL A 196 20.14 -4.42 -10.93
C VAL A 196 20.53 -5.49 -9.91
N LYS A 197 21.58 -6.26 -10.22
CA LYS A 197 22.25 -7.06 -9.20
C LYS A 197 22.67 -6.07 -8.13
N ALA A 198 22.16 -6.24 -6.91
CA ALA A 198 22.61 -5.48 -5.76
C ALA A 198 24.14 -5.58 -5.72
N LYS A 199 24.83 -4.43 -5.65
CA LYS A 199 26.27 -4.44 -5.40
C LYS A 199 26.46 -5.07 -4.01
N SER A 200 27.12 -6.23 -3.99
CA SER A 200 27.66 -6.87 -2.78
C SER A 200 28.67 -5.96 -2.11
#